data_AF-A0A7W5Y1E8-F1
#
_entry.id   AF-A0A7W5Y1E8-F1
#
_cell.length_a   1.000
_cell.length_b   1.000
_cell.length_c   1.000
_cell.angle_alpha   90.00
_cell.angle_beta   90.00
_cell.angle_gamma   90.00
#
_symmetry.space_group_name_H-M   'P 1'
#
loop_
_entity.id
_entity.type
_entity.pdbx_description
1 polymer ?
#
loop_
_entity_poly.entity_id
_entity_poly.type
_entity_poly.pdbx_seq_one_letter_code
_entity_poly.pdbx_strand_id
1 'polypeptide(L)'
;MSIFAQADDEHPDPQSHGRHADDQTPDDQQGSRSTSRFGAAAGWAAVLVLTAVAVVVAIWQVNEQLYTPESTVEQYWEAMAAGSGAEAMGHLTETPDFLAEEGMDHLLLDGQGLARSTELIEDASISGDETAAQLDFTVGGEDYATTVPASHSGTAWGFFDTWAVSTNALTWFEVAVPGAPQGGIHQVQLNGVPVNLEEETAQLSAFVPSAAEITVDSQWLVGSASHVVTAPQDEQSTAERVTLDLEASQDATDVLHEEIGQYFSDCDQPVLMPTGCPVGTTTPHRVPDSDSIEWTFPEPEEFSLSFDQEGWSVGHEELVAEVSFEAVHHFSGEQLTQTEQVPFDLDIQLGASGEDLLVSVAGG
;
A
#
# COMPACT_ATOMS: atom_id res chain seq x y z
N MET A 1 -51.02 -55.27 -19.28
CA MET A 1 -50.29 -56.38 -18.63
C MET A 1 -50.80 -56.46 -17.19
N SER A 2 -51.64 -57.43 -16.85
CA SER A 2 -51.29 -58.85 -16.55
C SER A 2 -50.60 -58.92 -15.16
N ILE A 3 -51.26 -59.20 -14.02
CA ILE A 3 -52.34 -60.16 -13.61
C ILE A 3 -51.78 -61.57 -13.32
N PHE A 4 -52.35 -62.22 -12.28
CA PHE A 4 -52.05 -63.53 -11.64
C PHE A 4 -50.89 -63.51 -10.61
N ALA A 5 -50.99 -63.97 -9.36
CA ALA A 5 -51.97 -64.80 -8.59
C ALA A 5 -51.86 -66.34 -8.72
N GLN A 6 -52.47 -67.06 -7.75
CA GLN A 6 -52.35 -68.50 -7.42
C GLN A 6 -51.04 -68.87 -6.68
N ALA A 7 -50.98 -69.66 -5.60
CA ALA A 7 -51.98 -70.34 -4.77
C ALA A 7 -52.85 -71.45 -5.41
N ASP A 8 -52.48 -72.71 -5.12
CA ASP A 8 -53.26 -73.94 -4.84
C ASP A 8 -52.19 -74.95 -4.29
N ASP A 9 -52.32 -75.81 -3.27
CA ASP A 9 -53.37 -76.68 -2.69
C ASP A 9 -53.28 -78.15 -3.19
N GLU A 10 -52.99 -79.09 -2.28
CA GLU A 10 -53.32 -80.53 -2.44
C GLU A 10 -53.31 -81.32 -1.10
N HIS A 11 -54.43 -82.00 -0.83
CA HIS A 11 -54.71 -83.01 0.22
C HIS A 11 -55.07 -84.36 -0.51
N PRO A 12 -55.34 -85.54 0.11
CA PRO A 12 -55.54 -85.94 1.52
C PRO A 12 -54.46 -86.96 1.98
N ASP A 13 -54.60 -88.19 2.52
CA ASP A 13 -55.69 -89.13 2.94
C ASP A 13 -55.16 -90.04 4.10
N PRO A 14 -55.99 -90.75 4.91
CA PRO A 14 -55.62 -91.06 6.31
C PRO A 14 -55.62 -92.57 6.70
N GLN A 15 -55.72 -92.85 8.01
CA GLN A 15 -56.08 -94.12 8.68
C GLN A 15 -54.92 -95.10 9.03
N SER A 16 -54.92 -95.84 10.17
CA SER A 16 -55.68 -95.70 11.43
C SER A 16 -55.14 -96.62 12.57
N HIS A 17 -55.67 -96.44 13.79
CA HIS A 17 -55.59 -97.34 14.98
C HIS A 17 -54.22 -97.41 15.73
N GLY A 18 -54.18 -97.49 17.08
CA GLY A 18 -55.26 -97.19 18.05
C GLY A 18 -55.05 -97.63 19.52
N ARG A 19 -55.50 -96.76 20.44
CA ARG A 19 -55.93 -96.97 21.86
C ARG A 19 -54.93 -97.23 23.00
N HIS A 20 -55.38 -96.77 24.18
CA HIS A 20 -54.99 -97.09 25.57
C HIS A 20 -53.63 -96.54 26.08
N ALA A 21 -53.50 -96.11 27.34
CA ALA A 21 -54.46 -95.62 28.36
C ALA A 21 -53.66 -94.93 29.51
N ASP A 22 -54.36 -94.39 30.51
CA ASP A 22 -53.89 -93.87 31.80
C ASP A 22 -53.00 -92.59 31.71
N ASP A 23 -53.44 -91.39 32.07
CA ASP A 23 -54.08 -90.85 33.29
C ASP A 23 -53.11 -90.53 34.44
N GLN A 24 -52.60 -89.28 34.49
CA GLN A 24 -52.95 -88.34 35.57
C GLN A 24 -52.48 -86.89 35.31
N THR A 25 -53.34 -85.95 35.73
CA THR A 25 -53.22 -84.48 35.66
C THR A 25 -52.53 -83.88 36.90
N PRO A 26 -52.29 -82.54 36.96
CA PRO A 26 -51.93 -81.57 35.90
C PRO A 26 -50.70 -80.72 36.31
N ASP A 27 -50.28 -79.76 35.47
CA ASP A 27 -50.18 -78.37 35.95
C ASP A 27 -50.16 -77.36 34.79
N ASP A 28 -50.73 -76.17 35.02
CA ASP A 28 -50.75 -75.07 34.06
C ASP A 28 -49.54 -74.15 34.25
N GLN A 29 -48.82 -73.83 33.17
CA GLN A 29 -48.14 -72.53 33.06
C GLN A 29 -47.78 -72.13 31.63
N GLN A 30 -48.63 -71.28 31.04
CA GLN A 30 -48.24 -70.44 29.90
C GLN A 30 -47.31 -69.31 30.38
N GLY A 31 -46.03 -69.64 30.60
CA GLY A 31 -44.98 -68.67 30.94
C GLY A 31 -44.47 -67.92 29.71
N SER A 32 -44.59 -66.60 29.68
CA SER A 32 -44.36 -65.78 28.47
C SER A 32 -42.90 -65.75 27.99
N ARG A 33 -42.69 -65.98 26.68
CA ARG A 33 -41.47 -65.56 25.97
C ARG A 33 -41.45 -64.03 25.81
N SER A 34 -41.11 -63.30 26.87
CA SER A 34 -41.24 -61.83 26.93
C SER A 34 -39.98 -61.10 27.41
N THR A 35 -38.78 -61.60 27.10
CA THR A 35 -37.51 -61.01 27.57
C THR A 35 -36.45 -60.86 26.47
N SER A 36 -36.77 -60.14 25.39
CA SER A 36 -35.77 -59.74 24.37
C SER A 36 -35.93 -58.30 23.84
N ARG A 37 -37.11 -57.68 23.96
CA ARG A 37 -37.33 -56.30 23.50
C ARG A 37 -36.50 -55.27 24.27
N PHE A 38 -36.26 -55.48 25.56
CA PHE A 38 -35.35 -54.63 26.36
C PHE A 38 -33.89 -54.74 25.91
N GLY A 39 -33.40 -55.94 25.59
CA GLY A 39 -32.03 -56.13 25.08
C GLY A 39 -31.83 -55.47 23.71
N ALA A 40 -32.81 -55.60 22.81
CA ALA A 40 -32.78 -54.91 21.51
C ALA A 40 -32.86 -53.38 21.68
N ALA A 41 -33.76 -52.86 22.52
CA ALA A 41 -33.89 -51.43 22.77
C ALA A 41 -32.63 -50.83 23.42
N ALA A 42 -32.02 -51.53 24.38
CA ALA A 42 -30.75 -51.13 24.98
C ALA A 42 -29.59 -51.16 23.98
N GLY A 43 -29.54 -52.14 23.08
CA GLY A 43 -28.57 -52.20 21.98
C GLY A 43 -28.71 -51.02 21.01
N TRP A 44 -29.93 -50.71 20.57
CA TRP A 44 -30.19 -49.55 19.72
C TRP A 44 -29.90 -48.21 20.43
N ALA A 45 -30.21 -48.10 21.73
CA ALA A 45 -29.84 -46.92 22.52
C ALA A 45 -28.33 -46.76 22.67
N ALA A 46 -27.59 -47.85 22.90
CA ALA A 46 -26.13 -47.82 22.97
C ALA A 46 -25.49 -47.43 21.62
N VAL A 47 -26.01 -47.95 20.50
CA VAL A 47 -25.58 -47.53 19.16
C VAL A 47 -25.88 -46.04 18.93
N LEU A 48 -27.08 -45.56 19.27
CA LEU A 48 -27.45 -44.14 19.12
C LEU A 48 -26.53 -43.23 19.94
N VAL A 49 -26.22 -43.58 21.20
CA VAL A 49 -25.27 -42.83 22.04
C VAL A 49 -23.85 -42.85 21.45
N LEU A 50 -23.37 -43.99 20.95
CA LEU A 50 -22.06 -44.07 20.30
C LEU A 50 -22.00 -43.23 19.01
N THR A 51 -23.06 -43.24 18.20
CA THR A 51 -23.17 -42.36 17.01
C THR A 51 -23.21 -40.89 17.41
N ALA A 52 -23.95 -40.52 18.46
CA ALA A 52 -24.00 -39.14 18.95
C ALA A 52 -22.63 -38.66 19.44
N VAL A 53 -21.90 -39.49 20.20
CA VAL A 53 -20.52 -39.18 20.63
C VAL A 53 -19.59 -39.06 19.43
N ALA A 54 -19.67 -39.95 18.43
CA ALA A 54 -18.87 -39.87 17.21
C ALA A 54 -19.16 -38.59 16.40
N VAL A 55 -20.42 -38.14 16.34
CA VAL A 55 -20.79 -36.87 15.70
C VAL A 55 -20.25 -35.67 16.48
N VAL A 56 -20.31 -35.66 17.82
CA VAL A 56 -19.74 -34.59 18.64
C VAL A 56 -18.22 -34.51 18.47
N VAL A 57 -17.51 -35.65 18.47
CA VAL A 57 -16.06 -35.70 18.22
C VAL A 57 -15.71 -35.22 16.81
N ALA A 58 -16.49 -35.60 15.80
CA ALA A 58 -16.27 -35.14 14.42
C ALA A 58 -16.53 -33.63 14.25
N ILE A 59 -17.56 -33.07 14.92
CA ILE A 59 -17.82 -31.63 14.95
C ILE A 59 -16.67 -30.90 15.63
N TRP A 60 -16.24 -31.36 16.81
CA TRP A 60 -15.13 -30.76 17.55
C TRP A 60 -13.82 -30.77 16.75
N GLN A 61 -13.48 -31.89 16.11
CA GLN A 61 -12.31 -31.99 15.24
C GLN A 61 -12.39 -31.06 14.00
N VAL A 62 -13.59 -30.82 13.46
CA VAL A 62 -13.80 -29.84 12.37
C VAL A 62 -13.68 -28.41 12.88
N ASN A 63 -14.18 -28.12 14.09
CA ASN A 63 -14.07 -26.82 14.74
C ASN A 63 -12.59 -26.43 14.96
N GLU A 64 -11.82 -27.36 15.53
CA GLU A 64 -10.39 -27.24 15.83
C GLU A 64 -9.49 -27.23 14.57
N GLN A 65 -10.05 -27.35 13.36
CA GLN A 65 -9.29 -27.39 12.09
C GLN A 65 -9.78 -26.41 11.01
N LEU A 66 -11.03 -25.95 11.06
CA LEU A 66 -11.65 -25.08 10.03
C LEU A 66 -12.38 -23.85 10.61
N TYR A 67 -12.38 -23.70 11.94
CA TYR A 67 -13.00 -22.58 12.65
C TYR A 67 -12.02 -22.02 13.69
N THR A 68 -10.84 -21.62 13.20
CA THR A 68 -9.70 -21.11 14.00
C THR A 68 -9.47 -19.61 13.76
N PRO A 69 -8.77 -18.90 14.67
CA PRO A 69 -8.25 -17.55 14.44
C PRO A 69 -7.52 -17.40 13.09
N GLU A 70 -6.59 -18.32 12.84
CA GLU A 70 -5.83 -18.47 11.60
C GLU A 70 -6.74 -18.45 10.36
N SER A 71 -7.73 -19.35 10.28
CA SER A 71 -8.65 -19.44 9.14
C SER A 71 -9.50 -18.17 8.91
N THR A 72 -9.74 -17.37 9.94
CA THR A 72 -10.48 -16.10 9.83
C THR A 72 -9.58 -14.98 9.31
N VAL A 73 -8.29 -14.99 9.69
CA VAL A 73 -7.29 -14.06 9.17
C VAL A 73 -6.86 -14.43 7.75
N GLU A 74 -6.83 -15.71 7.38
CA GLU A 74 -6.71 -16.17 5.98
C GLU A 74 -7.81 -15.58 5.09
N GLN A 75 -9.09 -15.72 5.48
CA GLN A 75 -10.22 -15.17 4.71
C GLN A 75 -10.19 -13.64 4.62
N TYR A 76 -9.82 -12.96 5.71
CA TYR A 76 -9.61 -11.51 5.73
C TYR A 76 -8.47 -11.08 4.77
N TRP A 77 -7.35 -11.82 4.75
CA TRP A 77 -6.25 -11.60 3.81
C TRP A 77 -6.67 -11.86 2.35
N GLU A 78 -7.40 -12.94 2.06
CA GLU A 78 -7.96 -13.22 0.73
C GLU A 78 -8.92 -12.11 0.27
N ALA A 79 -9.75 -11.58 1.16
CA ALA A 79 -10.65 -10.46 0.86
C ALA A 79 -9.88 -9.17 0.52
N MET A 80 -8.81 -8.86 1.24
CA MET A 80 -7.91 -7.75 0.90
C MET A 80 -7.21 -7.97 -0.45
N ALA A 81 -6.69 -9.18 -0.69
CA ALA A 81 -6.05 -9.55 -1.96
C ALA A 81 -6.99 -9.49 -3.18
N ALA A 82 -8.29 -9.67 -2.96
CA ALA A 82 -9.32 -9.49 -3.96
C ALA A 82 -9.74 -8.02 -4.18
N GLY A 83 -9.26 -7.07 -3.36
CA GLY A 83 -9.77 -5.70 -3.30
C GLY A 83 -11.23 -5.63 -2.81
N SER A 84 -11.65 -6.61 -1.99
CA SER A 84 -13.02 -6.80 -1.49
C SER A 84 -13.17 -6.16 -0.10
N GLY A 85 -13.12 -4.82 -0.05
CA GLY A 85 -13.07 -4.06 1.20
C GLY A 85 -14.27 -4.31 2.13
N ALA A 86 -15.46 -4.39 1.55
CA ALA A 86 -16.69 -4.70 2.29
C ALA A 86 -16.73 -6.13 2.86
N GLU A 87 -15.94 -7.06 2.30
CA GLU A 87 -15.80 -8.44 2.77
C GLU A 87 -14.76 -8.52 3.90
N ALA A 88 -13.60 -7.87 3.73
CA ALA A 88 -12.60 -7.67 4.79
C ALA A 88 -13.22 -6.99 6.03
N MET A 89 -14.07 -5.97 5.83
CA MET A 89 -14.85 -5.32 6.90
C MET A 89 -15.82 -6.28 7.60
N GLY A 90 -16.36 -7.27 6.89
CA GLY A 90 -17.25 -8.30 7.44
C GLY A 90 -16.57 -9.25 8.42
N HIS A 91 -15.23 -9.29 8.44
CA HIS A 91 -14.44 -10.07 9.40
C HIS A 91 -14.09 -9.31 10.68
N LEU A 92 -14.24 -7.98 10.74
CA LEU A 92 -13.90 -7.20 11.94
C LEU A 92 -15.00 -7.25 13.02
N THR A 93 -14.59 -7.08 14.26
CA THR A 93 -15.49 -7.07 15.44
C THR A 93 -16.37 -5.81 15.48
N GLU A 94 -15.80 -4.67 15.09
CA GLU A 94 -16.45 -3.35 15.04
C GLU A 94 -15.69 -2.42 14.06
N THR A 95 -16.21 -1.22 13.86
CA THR A 95 -15.62 -0.20 12.97
C THR A 95 -15.17 0.99 13.83
N PRO A 96 -13.90 1.44 13.75
CA PRO A 96 -13.40 2.52 14.60
C PRO A 96 -13.94 3.89 14.18
N ASP A 97 -14.18 4.75 15.17
CA ASP A 97 -14.78 6.08 14.99
C ASP A 97 -13.99 7.00 14.00
N PHE A 98 -12.66 6.80 13.87
CA PHE A 98 -11.82 7.64 13.01
C PHE A 98 -12.21 7.56 11.52
N LEU A 99 -12.84 6.47 11.07
CA LEU A 99 -13.36 6.35 9.69
C LEU A 99 -14.54 7.28 9.38
N ALA A 100 -15.03 8.04 10.36
CA ALA A 100 -16.05 9.07 10.18
C ALA A 100 -15.48 10.51 10.22
N GLU A 101 -14.16 10.69 10.28
CA GLU A 101 -13.51 12.00 10.30
C GLU A 101 -13.46 12.63 8.89
N GLU A 102 -13.73 13.95 8.80
CA GLU A 102 -13.68 14.68 7.52
C GLU A 102 -12.21 14.84 7.07
N GLY A 103 -11.94 14.68 5.76
CA GLY A 103 -10.59 14.74 5.17
C GLY A 103 -9.88 13.38 5.04
N MET A 104 -10.41 12.32 5.67
CA MET A 104 -9.80 10.99 5.59
C MET A 104 -10.07 10.29 4.24
N ASP A 105 -9.02 9.77 3.62
CA ASP A 105 -9.10 8.90 2.44
C ASP A 105 -9.23 7.42 2.86
N HIS A 106 -9.95 6.65 2.04
CA HIS A 106 -10.28 5.23 2.23
C HIS A 106 -9.76 4.35 1.08
N LEU A 107 -8.84 4.85 0.24
CA LEU A 107 -8.24 4.15 -0.89
C LEU A 107 -7.63 2.78 -0.52
N LEU A 108 -7.05 2.65 0.67
CA LEU A 108 -6.48 1.40 1.18
C LEU A 108 -7.51 0.51 1.91
N LEU A 109 -8.81 0.83 1.83
CA LEU A 109 -9.90 0.04 2.39
C LEU A 109 -10.79 -0.66 1.36
N ASP A 110 -10.71 -0.35 0.06
CA ASP A 110 -11.50 -1.04 -0.98
C ASP A 110 -10.88 -0.98 -2.38
N GLY A 111 -11.28 -1.90 -3.26
CA GLY A 111 -10.99 -1.85 -4.69
C GLY A 111 -9.51 -1.86 -5.06
N GLN A 112 -9.13 -1.00 -6.02
CA GLN A 112 -7.79 -1.04 -6.64
C GLN A 112 -6.66 -0.64 -5.69
N GLY A 113 -6.87 0.33 -4.81
CA GLY A 113 -5.83 0.78 -3.88
C GLY A 113 -5.45 -0.30 -2.88
N LEU A 114 -6.46 -0.96 -2.31
CA LEU A 114 -6.32 -2.14 -1.45
C LEU A 114 -5.71 -3.34 -2.19
N ALA A 115 -6.24 -3.73 -3.36
CA ALA A 115 -5.69 -4.85 -4.11
C ALA A 115 -4.20 -4.64 -4.44
N ARG A 116 -3.84 -3.47 -4.98
CA ARG A 116 -2.45 -3.14 -5.31
C ARG A 116 -1.56 -2.94 -4.06
N SER A 117 -2.14 -2.61 -2.92
CA SER A 117 -1.44 -2.63 -1.63
C SER A 117 -1.00 -4.04 -1.23
N THR A 118 -1.83 -5.05 -1.47
CA THR A 118 -1.44 -6.46 -1.25
C THR A 118 -0.54 -7.01 -2.36
N GLU A 119 -0.59 -6.48 -3.58
CA GLU A 119 0.36 -6.84 -4.66
C GLU A 119 1.82 -6.45 -4.32
N LEU A 120 2.02 -5.46 -3.44
CA LEU A 120 3.33 -5.04 -2.93
C LEU A 120 3.85 -5.91 -1.77
N ILE A 121 3.05 -6.85 -1.26
CA ILE A 121 3.38 -7.73 -0.14
C ILE A 121 3.75 -9.12 -0.69
N GLU A 122 5.03 -9.48 -0.56
CA GLU A 122 5.64 -10.72 -1.05
C GLU A 122 5.76 -11.78 0.06
N ASP A 123 5.83 -13.05 -0.34
CA ASP A 123 6.06 -14.25 0.51
C ASP A 123 5.22 -14.33 1.81
N ALA A 124 4.05 -13.69 1.84
CA ALA A 124 3.15 -13.63 2.98
C ALA A 124 2.77 -15.02 3.52
N SER A 125 3.04 -15.23 4.81
CA SER A 125 2.72 -16.44 5.54
C SER A 125 1.95 -16.12 6.81
N ILE A 126 0.91 -16.90 7.09
CA ILE A 126 0.04 -16.78 8.26
C ILE A 126 0.31 -17.97 9.17
N SER A 127 0.44 -17.74 10.48
CA SER A 127 0.49 -18.82 11.49
C SER A 127 -0.18 -18.39 12.78
N GLY A 128 -1.07 -19.23 13.33
CA GLY A 128 -1.93 -18.85 14.46
C GLY A 128 -1.75 -19.63 15.77
N ASP A 129 -2.31 -19.05 16.84
CA ASP A 129 -2.69 -19.75 18.07
C ASP A 129 -4.21 -19.63 18.35
N GLU A 130 -4.66 -19.97 19.56
CA GLU A 130 -6.07 -19.90 19.97
C GLU A 130 -6.60 -18.45 20.16
N THR A 131 -5.78 -17.41 19.94
CA THR A 131 -6.08 -16.00 20.27
C THR A 131 -5.59 -14.96 19.26
N ALA A 132 -4.61 -15.29 18.41
CA ALA A 132 -4.12 -14.39 17.37
C ALA A 132 -3.56 -15.15 16.17
N ALA A 133 -3.43 -14.44 15.04
CA ALA A 133 -2.61 -14.88 13.91
C ALA A 133 -1.40 -13.94 13.77
N GLN A 134 -0.22 -14.52 13.59
CA GLN A 134 0.97 -13.84 13.15
C GLN A 134 1.01 -13.86 11.63
N LEU A 135 1.24 -12.71 11.00
CA LEU A 135 1.60 -12.61 9.59
C LEU A 135 3.07 -12.20 9.48
N ASP A 136 3.86 -13.02 8.80
CA ASP A 136 5.25 -12.77 8.46
C ASP A 136 5.35 -12.68 6.93
N PHE A 137 5.89 -11.56 6.42
CA PHE A 137 5.81 -11.17 5.01
C PHE A 137 6.97 -10.24 4.60
N THR A 138 7.18 -10.03 3.31
CA THR A 138 8.25 -9.18 2.78
C THR A 138 7.66 -7.99 2.00
N VAL A 139 8.26 -6.80 2.09
CA VAL A 139 7.94 -5.65 1.23
C VAL A 139 9.26 -5.00 0.79
N GLY A 140 9.43 -4.78 -0.52
CA GLY A 140 10.65 -4.16 -1.07
C GLY A 140 11.95 -4.94 -0.85
N GLY A 141 11.87 -6.19 -0.39
CA GLY A 141 13.01 -7.00 0.04
C GLY A 141 13.40 -6.87 1.52
N GLU A 142 12.60 -6.18 2.35
CA GLU A 142 12.73 -6.15 3.81
C GLU A 142 11.66 -7.04 4.48
N ASP A 143 12.04 -7.75 5.54
CA ASP A 143 11.18 -8.69 6.27
C ASP A 143 10.35 -7.96 7.35
N TYR A 144 9.03 -8.14 7.33
CA TYR A 144 8.06 -7.57 8.26
C TYR A 144 7.25 -8.66 8.97
N ALA A 145 6.73 -8.30 10.14
CA ALA A 145 6.02 -9.19 11.05
C ALA A 145 4.90 -8.40 11.75
N THR A 146 3.66 -8.87 11.70
CA THR A 146 2.55 -8.23 12.42
C THR A 146 1.58 -9.23 13.02
N THR A 147 1.13 -8.98 14.25
CA THR A 147 0.19 -9.85 14.97
C THR A 147 -1.22 -9.27 14.87
N VAL A 148 -2.13 -10.02 14.25
CA VAL A 148 -3.55 -9.69 14.11
C VAL A 148 -4.34 -10.45 15.18
N PRO A 149 -4.86 -9.79 16.23
CA PRO A 149 -5.64 -10.46 17.27
C PRO A 149 -7.01 -10.87 16.74
N ALA A 150 -7.50 -12.06 17.13
CA ALA A 150 -8.83 -12.52 16.76
C ALA A 150 -9.58 -13.05 17.98
N SER A 151 -10.85 -12.68 18.11
CA SER A 151 -11.67 -12.98 19.28
C SER A 151 -12.88 -13.84 18.93
N HIS A 152 -13.35 -14.64 19.88
CA HIS A 152 -14.54 -15.47 19.73
C HIS A 152 -15.78 -14.58 19.62
N SER A 153 -16.41 -14.56 18.45
CA SER A 153 -17.54 -13.70 18.12
C SER A 153 -18.90 -14.38 18.34
N GLY A 154 -18.93 -15.71 18.51
CA GLY A 154 -20.15 -16.46 18.73
C GLY A 154 -20.08 -17.92 18.28
N THR A 155 -21.24 -18.50 17.96
CA THR A 155 -21.33 -19.90 17.53
C THR A 155 -22.34 -20.08 16.40
N ALA A 156 -21.85 -20.28 15.18
CA ALA A 156 -22.63 -20.62 14.01
C ALA A 156 -23.31 -22.00 14.18
N TRP A 157 -24.58 -22.08 13.75
CA TRP A 157 -25.46 -23.27 13.82
C TRP A 157 -25.64 -23.89 15.23
N GLY A 158 -25.07 -23.27 16.27
CA GLY A 158 -25.07 -23.75 17.66
C GLY A 158 -24.00 -24.81 17.98
N PHE A 159 -23.01 -25.02 17.11
CA PHE A 159 -21.94 -26.00 17.33
C PHE A 159 -20.62 -25.77 16.55
N PHE A 160 -20.53 -24.76 15.69
CA PHE A 160 -19.26 -24.27 15.14
C PHE A 160 -18.98 -22.90 15.73
N ASP A 161 -17.79 -22.67 16.28
CA ASP A 161 -17.40 -21.36 16.78
C ASP A 161 -17.18 -20.37 15.63
N THR A 162 -17.42 -19.09 15.88
CA THR A 162 -17.07 -18.01 14.96
C THR A 162 -16.05 -17.10 15.62
N TRP A 163 -15.13 -16.60 14.81
CA TRP A 163 -14.14 -15.62 15.21
C TRP A 163 -14.41 -14.30 14.49
N ALA A 164 -13.90 -13.21 15.05
CA ALA A 164 -13.82 -11.92 14.39
C ALA A 164 -12.45 -11.30 14.69
N VAL A 165 -11.89 -10.63 13.69
CA VAL A 165 -10.63 -9.90 13.79
C VAL A 165 -10.83 -8.66 14.68
N SER A 166 -9.81 -8.30 15.45
CA SER A 166 -9.82 -7.10 16.29
C SER A 166 -9.84 -5.81 15.47
N THR A 167 -10.43 -4.76 16.03
CA THR A 167 -10.45 -3.39 15.49
C THR A 167 -9.06 -2.87 15.14
N ASN A 168 -8.00 -3.37 15.80
CA ASN A 168 -6.59 -3.02 15.55
C ASN A 168 -6.05 -3.54 14.21
N ALA A 169 -6.84 -4.30 13.43
CA ALA A 169 -6.56 -4.59 12.02
C ALA A 169 -6.99 -3.45 11.06
N LEU A 170 -7.54 -2.36 11.60
CA LEU A 170 -7.66 -1.06 10.96
C LEU A 170 -6.77 -0.05 11.70
N THR A 171 -6.14 0.83 10.94
CA THR A 171 -5.42 1.99 11.46
C THR A 171 -5.46 3.13 10.43
N TRP A 172 -4.77 4.24 10.70
CA TRP A 172 -4.53 5.29 9.74
C TRP A 172 -3.11 5.87 9.88
N PHE A 173 -2.62 6.46 8.81
CA PHE A 173 -1.35 7.18 8.75
C PHE A 173 -1.51 8.49 7.99
N GLU A 174 -0.59 9.43 8.20
CA GLU A 174 -0.53 10.70 7.49
C GLU A 174 0.63 10.69 6.48
N VAL A 175 0.34 10.97 5.21
CA VAL A 175 1.36 11.35 4.23
C VAL A 175 1.57 12.85 4.36
N ALA A 176 2.83 13.28 4.44
CA ALA A 176 3.23 14.68 4.44
C ALA A 176 4.18 14.95 3.26
N VAL A 177 3.93 16.02 2.51
CA VAL A 177 4.72 16.45 1.34
C VAL A 177 5.14 17.91 1.54
N PRO A 178 6.26 18.16 2.23
CA PRO A 178 6.71 19.52 2.55
C PRO A 178 6.97 20.32 1.27
N GLY A 179 6.49 21.56 1.22
CA GLY A 179 6.62 22.42 0.05
C GLY A 179 5.60 22.15 -1.07
N ALA A 180 4.65 21.23 -0.91
CA ALA A 180 3.68 20.90 -1.96
C ALA A 180 2.95 22.13 -2.55
N PRO A 181 2.42 23.10 -1.77
CA PRO A 181 1.84 24.33 -2.32
C PRO A 181 2.80 25.18 -3.14
N GLN A 182 4.08 25.25 -2.73
CA GLN A 182 5.16 25.99 -3.38
C GLN A 182 5.53 25.34 -4.73
N GLY A 183 5.41 24.01 -4.82
CA GLY A 183 5.61 23.22 -6.04
C GLY A 183 4.39 23.13 -6.95
N GLY A 184 3.22 23.64 -6.53
CA GLY A 184 1.95 23.43 -7.24
C GLY A 184 1.40 22.00 -7.13
N ILE A 185 1.92 21.20 -6.20
CA ILE A 185 1.49 19.82 -5.95
C ILE A 185 0.24 19.87 -5.06
N HIS A 186 -0.84 19.26 -5.54
CA HIS A 186 -2.14 19.19 -4.83
C HIS A 186 -2.65 17.75 -4.67
N GLN A 187 -1.85 16.79 -5.11
CA GLN A 187 -2.23 15.39 -5.21
C GLN A 187 -0.96 14.53 -5.26
N VAL A 188 -0.95 13.41 -4.55
CA VAL A 188 0.04 12.33 -4.70
C VAL A 188 -0.58 11.15 -5.46
N GLN A 189 0.27 10.27 -5.99
CA GLN A 189 -0.13 8.95 -6.45
C GLN A 189 0.18 7.94 -5.34
N LEU A 190 -0.83 7.28 -4.79
CA LEU A 190 -0.63 6.22 -3.79
C LEU A 190 -1.06 4.88 -4.39
N ASN A 191 -0.13 3.93 -4.43
CA ASN A 191 -0.25 2.67 -5.17
C ASN A 191 -0.68 2.90 -6.64
N GLY A 192 -0.30 4.04 -7.24
CA GLY A 192 -0.68 4.44 -8.60
C GLY A 192 -2.11 4.99 -8.76
N VAL A 193 -2.83 5.26 -7.66
CA VAL A 193 -4.16 5.86 -7.66
C VAL A 193 -4.09 7.28 -7.04
N PRO A 194 -4.79 8.29 -7.58
CA PRO A 194 -4.72 9.67 -7.08
C PRO A 194 -5.30 9.85 -5.67
N VAL A 195 -4.56 10.55 -4.79
CA VAL A 195 -4.98 10.99 -3.44
C VAL A 195 -4.71 12.49 -3.32
N ASN A 196 -5.72 13.29 -2.96
CA ASN A 196 -5.59 14.75 -2.86
C ASN A 196 -4.87 15.16 -1.56
N LEU A 197 -4.11 16.26 -1.61
CA LEU A 197 -3.50 16.87 -0.42
C LEU A 197 -4.39 17.99 0.14
N GLU A 198 -4.56 18.02 1.46
CA GLU A 198 -5.04 19.17 2.21
C GLU A 198 -3.81 19.99 2.67
N GLU A 199 -3.56 21.12 1.99
CA GLU A 199 -2.34 21.93 2.10
C GLU A 199 -1.06 21.15 1.78
N GLU A 200 -0.48 20.44 2.75
CA GLU A 200 0.75 19.64 2.61
C GLU A 200 0.56 18.17 3.01
N THR A 201 -0.62 17.74 3.46
CA THR A 201 -0.83 16.39 3.99
C THR A 201 -2.04 15.65 3.42
N ALA A 202 -2.07 14.32 3.56
CA ALA A 202 -3.25 13.50 3.34
C ALA A 202 -3.34 12.43 4.45
N GLN A 203 -4.51 12.25 5.04
CA GLN A 203 -4.76 11.23 6.06
C GLN A 203 -5.40 10.00 5.40
N LEU A 204 -4.77 8.83 5.54
CA LEU A 204 -5.21 7.59 4.91
C LEU A 204 -5.55 6.53 5.94
N SER A 205 -6.79 6.06 5.89
CA SER A 205 -7.19 4.83 6.57
C SER A 205 -6.75 3.60 5.79
N ALA A 206 -6.26 2.58 6.51
CA ALA A 206 -5.65 1.40 5.93
C ALA A 206 -5.88 0.14 6.78
N PHE A 207 -5.90 -1.01 6.11
CA PHE A 207 -5.92 -2.32 6.76
C PHE A 207 -4.52 -2.79 7.19
N VAL A 208 -4.46 -3.91 7.91
CA VAL A 208 -3.23 -4.47 8.47
C VAL A 208 -3.07 -5.95 8.10
N PRO A 209 -1.94 -6.37 7.49
CA PRO A 209 -0.90 -5.53 6.92
C PRO A 209 -1.34 -4.92 5.58
N SER A 210 -0.83 -3.74 5.26
CA SER A 210 -0.96 -3.13 3.93
C SER A 210 0.30 -2.33 3.60
N ALA A 211 0.63 -2.19 2.33
CA ALA A 211 1.80 -1.43 1.85
C ALA A 211 1.37 -0.23 0.98
N ALA A 212 2.07 0.88 1.13
CA ALA A 212 1.85 2.11 0.38
C ALA A 212 3.13 2.54 -0.33
N GLU A 213 3.09 2.53 -1.66
CA GLU A 213 4.03 3.20 -2.55
C GLU A 213 3.45 4.59 -2.84
N ILE A 214 4.06 5.65 -2.31
CA ILE A 214 3.63 7.04 -2.54
C ILE A 214 4.62 7.69 -3.51
N THR A 215 4.12 8.29 -4.59
CA THR A 215 4.93 9.03 -5.56
C THR A 215 4.33 10.37 -5.93
N VAL A 216 5.22 11.32 -6.22
CA VAL A 216 4.93 12.50 -7.03
C VAL A 216 5.75 12.35 -8.31
N ASP A 217 5.06 12.34 -9.45
CA ASP A 217 5.64 12.24 -10.79
C ASP A 217 5.00 13.36 -11.62
N SER A 218 5.64 14.54 -11.59
CA SER A 218 5.21 15.73 -12.29
C SER A 218 6.34 16.25 -13.18
N GLN A 219 6.00 17.11 -14.15
CA GLN A 219 7.00 17.65 -15.08
C GLN A 219 8.14 18.39 -14.38
N TRP A 220 7.89 19.02 -13.24
CA TRP A 220 8.87 19.89 -12.56
C TRP A 220 9.44 19.29 -11.27
N LEU A 221 8.64 18.50 -10.55
CA LEU A 221 9.01 17.91 -9.27
C LEU A 221 8.72 16.41 -9.24
N VAL A 222 9.67 15.65 -8.71
CA VAL A 222 9.58 14.20 -8.51
C VAL A 222 9.83 13.88 -7.04
N GLY A 223 9.30 12.75 -6.57
CA GLY A 223 9.55 12.28 -5.20
C GLY A 223 8.89 10.93 -4.95
N SER A 224 9.44 10.16 -4.00
CA SER A 224 8.91 8.82 -3.68
C SER A 224 9.17 8.42 -2.24
N ALA A 225 8.19 7.78 -1.62
CA ALA A 225 8.29 7.19 -0.29
C ALA A 225 7.56 5.85 -0.26
N SER A 226 7.99 4.95 0.63
CA SER A 226 7.30 3.69 0.92
C SER A 226 6.97 3.57 2.40
N HIS A 227 5.84 2.95 2.72
CA HIS A 227 5.41 2.69 4.09
C HIS A 227 4.69 1.33 4.19
N VAL A 228 4.86 0.65 5.32
CA VAL A 228 4.24 -0.64 5.62
C VAL A 228 3.40 -0.50 6.87
N VAL A 229 2.10 -0.54 6.69
CA VAL A 229 1.09 -0.45 7.74
C VAL A 229 1.07 -1.77 8.52
N THR A 230 1.31 -1.69 9.83
CA THR A 230 1.28 -2.84 10.75
C THR A 230 0.36 -2.56 11.94
N ALA A 231 -0.01 -3.60 12.70
CA ALA A 231 -0.88 -3.46 13.86
C ALA A 231 -0.23 -2.52 14.90
N PRO A 232 -0.96 -1.49 15.41
CA PRO A 232 -0.43 -0.63 16.45
C PRO A 232 -0.16 -1.44 17.73
N GLN A 233 1.02 -1.25 18.33
CA GLN A 233 1.43 -2.02 19.52
C GLN A 233 0.65 -1.63 20.79
N ASP A 234 0.09 -0.42 20.84
CA ASP A 234 -0.76 0.09 21.91
C ASP A 234 -2.01 0.79 21.31
N GLU A 235 -3.17 0.70 21.97
CA GLU A 235 -4.39 1.45 21.60
C GLU A 235 -4.26 2.98 21.77
N GLN A 236 -3.08 3.47 22.18
CA GLN A 236 -2.73 4.90 22.26
C GLN A 236 -1.56 5.28 21.34
N SER A 237 -1.18 4.42 20.39
CA SER A 237 -0.26 4.79 19.31
C SER A 237 -0.80 6.00 18.55
N THR A 238 0.01 7.05 18.44
CA THR A 238 -0.23 8.12 17.47
C THR A 238 -0.09 7.58 16.06
N ALA A 239 -0.91 8.07 15.12
CA ALA A 239 -0.75 7.74 13.71
C ALA A 239 0.69 7.99 13.23
N GLU A 240 1.17 7.10 12.37
CA GLU A 240 2.49 7.24 11.75
C GLU A 240 2.45 8.37 10.71
N ARG A 241 3.57 9.09 10.56
CA ARG A 241 3.74 10.10 9.51
C ARG A 241 4.81 9.65 8.53
N VAL A 242 4.43 9.55 7.27
CA VAL A 242 5.30 9.24 6.14
C VAL A 242 5.62 10.56 5.44
N THR A 243 6.87 11.00 5.47
CA THR A 243 7.31 12.17 4.70
C THR A 243 7.76 11.72 3.31
N LEU A 244 7.27 12.41 2.28
CA LEU A 244 7.79 12.33 0.91
C LEU A 244 8.50 13.66 0.61
N ASP A 245 9.82 13.58 0.47
CA ASP A 245 10.64 14.72 0.04
C ASP A 245 10.51 14.90 -1.49
N LEU A 246 10.56 16.15 -1.95
CA LEU A 246 10.43 16.53 -3.36
C LEU A 246 11.77 17.03 -3.92
N GLU A 247 12.13 16.52 -5.09
CA GLU A 247 13.36 16.88 -5.82
C GLU A 247 13.00 17.53 -7.17
N ALA A 248 13.90 18.39 -7.67
CA ALA A 248 13.77 18.97 -9.01
C ALA A 248 13.92 17.90 -10.09
N SER A 249 13.05 17.93 -11.11
CA SER A 249 13.14 17.02 -12.25
C SER A 249 14.30 17.37 -13.18
N GLN A 250 14.66 16.44 -14.08
CA GLN A 250 15.58 16.74 -15.18
C GLN A 250 15.00 17.84 -16.08
N ASP A 251 13.73 17.75 -16.47
CA ASP A 251 13.04 18.76 -17.29
C ASP A 251 13.08 20.17 -16.66
N ALA A 252 12.97 20.28 -15.33
CA ALA A 252 13.11 21.57 -14.62
C ALA A 252 14.56 22.10 -14.66
N THR A 253 15.53 21.20 -14.55
CA THR A 253 16.97 21.52 -14.62
C THR A 253 17.35 21.96 -16.04
N ASP A 254 16.88 21.25 -17.07
CA ASP A 254 17.10 21.57 -18.48
C ASP A 254 16.54 22.96 -18.83
N VAL A 255 15.36 23.32 -18.31
CA VAL A 255 14.76 24.67 -18.49
C VAL A 255 15.57 25.76 -17.79
N LEU A 256 16.09 25.50 -16.58
CA LEU A 256 17.01 26.44 -15.92
C LEU A 256 18.27 26.66 -16.77
N HIS A 257 18.85 25.59 -17.33
CA HIS A 257 20.06 25.65 -18.15
C HIS A 257 19.82 26.35 -19.49
N GLU A 258 18.66 26.16 -20.13
CA GLU A 258 18.30 26.88 -21.36
C GLU A 258 18.15 28.40 -21.11
N GLU A 259 17.46 28.81 -20.03
CA GLU A 259 17.26 30.23 -19.70
C GLU A 259 18.56 30.92 -19.24
N ILE A 260 19.42 30.26 -18.47
CA ILE A 260 20.76 30.77 -18.13
C ILE A 260 21.65 30.87 -19.39
N GLY A 261 21.64 29.84 -20.24
CA GLY A 261 22.38 29.85 -21.50
C GLY A 261 21.92 30.96 -22.46
N GLN A 262 20.61 31.22 -22.53
CA GLN A 262 20.07 32.35 -23.29
C GLN A 262 20.48 33.69 -22.68
N TYR A 263 20.41 33.85 -21.36
CA TYR A 263 20.83 35.08 -20.67
C TYR A 263 22.30 35.42 -20.94
N PHE A 264 23.21 34.44 -20.87
CA PHE A 264 24.61 34.64 -21.22
C PHE A 264 24.83 34.86 -22.74
N SER A 265 24.04 34.21 -23.61
CA SER A 265 24.10 34.45 -25.05
C SER A 265 23.65 35.86 -25.46
N ASP A 266 22.70 36.47 -24.76
CA ASP A 266 22.34 37.88 -24.96
C ASP A 266 23.41 38.86 -24.41
N CYS A 267 24.34 38.35 -23.59
CA CYS A 267 25.48 39.09 -23.04
C CYS A 267 26.78 38.98 -23.85
N ASP A 268 26.86 38.11 -24.87
CA ASP A 268 27.97 38.08 -25.84
C ASP A 268 27.88 39.28 -26.82
N GLN A 269 28.24 40.45 -26.30
CA GLN A 269 28.21 41.72 -27.01
C GLN A 269 29.66 42.22 -27.19
N PRO A 270 30.08 42.66 -28.40
CA PRO A 270 31.46 43.10 -28.69
C PRO A 270 31.76 44.51 -28.10
N VAL A 271 31.64 44.63 -26.78
CA VAL A 271 31.82 45.83 -25.96
C VAL A 271 32.33 45.45 -24.57
N LEU A 272 33.16 46.31 -23.96
CA LEU A 272 33.70 46.08 -22.61
C LEU A 272 32.65 46.24 -21.49
N MET A 273 31.45 46.70 -21.81
CA MET A 273 30.32 46.86 -20.88
C MET A 273 29.03 46.51 -21.64
N PRO A 274 28.67 45.21 -21.73
CA PRO A 274 27.43 44.75 -22.35
C PRO A 274 26.19 45.38 -21.70
N THR A 275 25.14 45.63 -22.49
CA THR A 275 23.90 46.23 -21.98
C THR A 275 22.92 45.13 -21.56
N GLY A 276 22.47 45.15 -20.31
CA GLY A 276 21.55 44.15 -19.72
C GLY A 276 22.23 43.12 -18.80
N CYS A 277 23.55 43.17 -18.71
CA CYS A 277 24.40 42.14 -18.09
C CYS A 277 25.02 42.62 -16.77
N PRO A 278 25.42 41.70 -15.87
CA PRO A 278 26.04 42.06 -14.59
C PRO A 278 27.54 42.39 -14.73
N VAL A 279 28.15 42.06 -15.88
CA VAL A 279 29.58 42.19 -16.13
C VAL A 279 29.97 43.49 -16.84
N GLY A 280 31.18 43.97 -16.56
CA GLY A 280 31.82 45.04 -17.32
C GLY A 280 33.23 45.35 -16.85
N THR A 281 34.11 45.73 -17.77
CA THR A 281 35.50 46.12 -17.50
C THR A 281 35.86 47.47 -18.11
N THR A 282 36.99 48.05 -17.70
CA THR A 282 37.51 49.29 -18.28
C THR A 282 39.02 49.22 -18.47
N THR A 283 39.51 49.68 -19.62
CA THR A 283 40.95 49.75 -19.92
C THR A 283 41.40 51.20 -20.16
N PRO A 284 42.61 51.61 -19.72
CA PRO A 284 43.20 52.89 -20.10
C PRO A 284 43.74 52.91 -21.54
N HIS A 285 43.75 51.75 -22.21
CA HIS A 285 44.23 51.58 -23.58
C HIS A 285 43.13 51.90 -24.61
N ARG A 286 43.49 51.89 -25.90
CA ARG A 286 42.50 52.03 -26.98
C ARG A 286 42.20 50.65 -27.52
N VAL A 287 40.95 50.19 -27.42
CA VAL A 287 40.45 49.08 -28.24
C VAL A 287 40.12 49.66 -29.62
N PRO A 288 40.83 49.29 -30.69
CA PRO A 288 40.63 49.86 -32.02
C PRO A 288 39.54 49.13 -32.82
N ASP A 289 39.25 47.88 -32.44
CA ASP A 289 38.35 46.96 -33.12
C ASP A 289 37.42 46.32 -32.07
N SER A 290 36.12 46.61 -32.18
CA SER A 290 35.09 46.03 -31.30
C SER A 290 35.03 44.51 -31.43
N ASP A 291 35.27 44.02 -32.64
CA ASP A 291 35.04 42.63 -33.04
C ASP A 291 36.20 41.72 -32.56
N SER A 292 37.14 42.30 -31.80
CA SER A 292 38.17 41.59 -31.02
C SER A 292 37.78 41.35 -29.56
N ILE A 293 36.66 41.90 -29.07
CA ILE A 293 36.18 41.71 -27.70
C ILE A 293 35.37 40.42 -27.65
N GLU A 294 35.94 39.39 -27.03
CA GLU A 294 35.32 38.08 -26.81
C GLU A 294 35.02 37.93 -25.30
N TRP A 295 33.76 37.65 -24.94
CA TRP A 295 33.36 37.31 -23.58
C TRP A 295 33.25 35.79 -23.41
N THR A 296 33.42 35.30 -22.19
CA THR A 296 33.17 33.91 -21.80
C THR A 296 32.53 33.89 -20.42
N PHE A 297 31.42 33.16 -20.31
CA PHE A 297 30.62 33.01 -19.10
C PHE A 297 30.72 31.56 -18.59
N PRO A 298 30.36 31.28 -17.32
CA PRO A 298 30.22 29.93 -16.79
C PRO A 298 29.30 29.05 -17.65
N GLU A 299 29.55 27.74 -17.68
CA GLU A 299 28.68 26.77 -18.36
C GLU A 299 27.37 26.64 -17.56
N PRO A 300 26.17 26.62 -18.19
CA PRO A 300 24.90 26.50 -17.46
C PRO A 300 24.84 25.27 -16.53
N GLU A 301 25.54 24.19 -16.90
CA GLU A 301 25.70 22.97 -16.10
C GLU A 301 26.44 23.17 -14.76
N GLU A 302 27.07 24.32 -14.52
CA GLU A 302 27.64 24.72 -13.22
C GLU A 302 26.56 25.16 -12.20
N PHE A 303 25.31 25.35 -12.64
CA PHE A 303 24.17 25.71 -11.80
C PHE A 303 23.33 24.48 -11.45
N SER A 304 23.18 24.17 -10.16
CA SER A 304 22.33 23.09 -9.66
C SER A 304 20.96 23.63 -9.24
N LEU A 305 19.88 23.02 -9.73
CA LEU A 305 18.52 23.29 -9.26
C LEU A 305 18.15 22.35 -8.10
N SER A 306 17.57 22.88 -7.04
CA SER A 306 17.02 22.13 -5.90
C SER A 306 15.64 22.65 -5.51
N PHE A 307 14.89 21.81 -4.79
CA PHE A 307 13.59 22.15 -4.23
C PHE A 307 13.50 21.61 -2.80
N ASP A 308 12.82 22.33 -1.91
CA ASP A 308 12.52 21.91 -0.55
C ASP A 308 11.27 22.64 0.00
N GLN A 309 11.04 22.51 1.31
CA GLN A 309 9.93 23.16 2.03
C GLN A 309 9.94 24.71 1.99
N GLU A 310 11.08 25.35 1.78
CA GLU A 310 11.19 26.81 1.57
C GLU A 310 10.95 27.19 0.10
N GLY A 311 11.17 26.25 -0.84
CA GLY A 311 10.75 26.31 -2.24
C GLY A 311 11.87 25.96 -3.22
N TRP A 312 11.85 26.59 -4.40
CA TRP A 312 12.92 26.46 -5.39
C TRP A 312 14.19 27.19 -4.94
N SER A 313 15.34 26.57 -5.14
CA SER A 313 16.66 27.14 -4.85
C SER A 313 17.67 26.81 -5.95
N VAL A 314 18.58 27.73 -6.26
CA VAL A 314 19.67 27.54 -7.23
C VAL A 314 21.01 27.64 -6.50
N GLY A 315 21.86 26.64 -6.69
CA GLY A 315 23.24 26.61 -6.20
C GLY A 315 24.23 26.79 -7.34
N HIS A 316 25.33 27.51 -7.09
CA HIS A 316 26.47 27.69 -8.00
C HIS A 316 27.73 28.07 -7.20
N GLU A 317 28.92 28.01 -7.81
CA GLU A 317 30.16 28.55 -7.21
C GLU A 317 30.30 30.08 -7.44
N GLU A 318 31.44 30.69 -7.10
CA GLU A 318 31.68 32.13 -7.30
C GLU A 318 31.73 32.45 -8.81
N LEU A 319 30.72 33.16 -9.32
CA LEU A 319 30.56 33.40 -10.76
C LEU A 319 31.60 34.40 -11.28
N VAL A 320 32.34 33.99 -12.31
CA VAL A 320 33.38 34.80 -12.95
C VAL A 320 33.24 34.69 -14.47
N ALA A 321 33.16 35.82 -15.15
CA ALA A 321 33.30 35.89 -16.61
C ALA A 321 34.75 36.23 -16.98
N GLU A 322 35.25 35.68 -18.08
CA GLU A 322 36.49 36.15 -18.71
C GLU A 322 36.14 37.08 -19.88
N VAL A 323 36.93 38.14 -20.07
CA VAL A 323 36.88 38.96 -21.28
C VAL A 323 38.28 39.15 -21.85
N SER A 324 38.43 38.88 -23.15
CA SER A 324 39.69 39.01 -23.88
C SER A 324 39.53 39.98 -25.05
N PHE A 325 40.52 40.85 -25.29
CA PHE A 325 40.47 41.83 -26.38
C PHE A 325 41.83 42.32 -26.88
N GLU A 326 41.89 42.74 -28.15
CA GLU A 326 43.05 43.46 -28.69
C GLU A 326 43.00 44.96 -28.34
N ALA A 327 44.10 45.46 -27.79
CA ALA A 327 44.25 46.85 -27.38
C ALA A 327 45.57 47.47 -27.90
N VAL A 328 45.57 48.80 -28.00
CA VAL A 328 46.75 49.60 -28.33
C VAL A 328 47.14 50.43 -27.10
N HIS A 329 48.36 50.20 -26.59
CA HIS A 329 48.85 50.85 -25.39
C HIS A 329 48.94 52.38 -25.56
N HIS A 330 48.20 53.10 -24.73
CA HIS A 330 47.90 54.54 -24.88
C HIS A 330 49.14 55.43 -25.11
N PHE A 331 50.28 55.10 -24.49
CA PHE A 331 51.49 55.93 -24.52
C PHE A 331 52.56 55.47 -25.52
N SER A 332 52.52 54.22 -26.00
CA SER A 332 53.56 53.66 -26.89
C SER A 332 53.06 53.32 -28.30
N GLY A 333 51.75 53.09 -28.48
CA GLY A 333 51.20 52.63 -29.75
C GLY A 333 51.48 51.15 -30.06
N GLU A 334 51.95 50.39 -29.07
CA GLU A 334 52.18 48.95 -29.18
C GLU A 334 50.86 48.17 -29.04
N GLN A 335 50.68 47.12 -29.83
CA GLN A 335 49.52 46.22 -29.75
C GLN A 335 49.73 45.18 -28.65
N LEU A 336 48.69 44.88 -27.90
CA LEU A 336 48.67 43.87 -26.83
C LEU A 336 47.29 43.22 -26.74
N THR A 337 47.25 41.95 -26.37
CA THR A 337 46.02 41.29 -25.89
C THR A 337 45.89 41.57 -24.40
N GLN A 338 44.70 41.96 -23.95
CA GLN A 338 44.36 42.10 -22.54
C GLN A 338 43.24 41.10 -22.21
N THR A 339 43.40 40.36 -21.11
CA THR A 339 42.44 39.39 -20.61
C THR A 339 42.18 39.70 -19.14
N GLU A 340 40.92 39.83 -18.76
CA GLU A 340 40.49 40.16 -17.39
C GLU A 340 39.43 39.17 -16.91
N GLN A 341 39.51 38.76 -15.64
CA GLN A 341 38.46 38.03 -14.96
C GLN A 341 37.56 39.02 -14.22
N VAL A 342 36.25 38.89 -14.40
CA VAL A 342 35.21 39.80 -13.90
C VAL A 342 34.23 38.97 -13.05
N PRO A 343 34.40 38.94 -11.71
CA PRO A 343 33.40 38.36 -10.81
C PRO A 343 32.07 39.12 -10.88
N PHE A 344 30.96 38.40 -10.74
CA PHE A 344 29.62 38.98 -10.80
C PHE A 344 28.62 38.19 -9.93
N ASP A 345 27.47 38.79 -9.65
CA ASP A 345 26.36 38.18 -8.92
C ASP A 345 25.12 38.08 -9.83
N LEU A 346 24.30 37.05 -9.64
CA LEU A 346 22.99 36.89 -10.28
C LEU A 346 21.86 36.82 -9.24
N ASP A 347 20.72 37.39 -9.58
CA ASP A 347 19.42 37.15 -8.95
C ASP A 347 18.67 36.17 -9.87
N ILE A 348 18.46 34.94 -9.41
CA ILE A 348 17.75 33.88 -10.14
C ILE A 348 16.53 33.47 -9.32
N GLN A 349 15.34 33.65 -9.91
CA GLN A 349 14.06 33.31 -9.28
C GLN A 349 13.32 32.27 -10.13
N LEU A 350 12.71 31.28 -9.47
CA LEU A 350 11.88 30.25 -10.10
C LEU A 350 10.50 30.16 -9.47
N GLY A 351 9.51 29.75 -10.26
CA GLY A 351 8.20 29.33 -9.77
C GLY A 351 7.41 28.54 -10.81
N ALA A 352 6.74 27.47 -10.38
CA ALA A 352 5.86 26.68 -11.23
C ALA A 352 4.46 27.31 -11.32
N SER A 353 3.83 27.26 -12.49
CA SER A 353 2.47 27.76 -12.73
C SER A 353 1.69 26.81 -13.65
N GLY A 354 1.32 25.65 -13.12
CA GLY A 354 0.67 24.60 -13.89
C GLY A 354 1.64 23.95 -14.88
N GLU A 355 1.42 24.16 -16.17
CA GLU A 355 2.24 23.58 -17.25
C GLU A 355 3.53 24.39 -17.54
N ASP A 356 3.68 25.59 -16.97
CA ASP A 356 4.83 26.48 -17.17
C ASP A 356 5.76 26.48 -15.94
N LEU A 357 7.09 26.33 -16.15
CA LEU A 357 8.11 26.72 -15.17
C LEU A 357 8.64 28.11 -15.54
N LEU A 358 8.47 29.08 -14.65
CA LEU A 358 8.91 30.45 -14.86
C LEU A 358 10.28 30.64 -14.22
N VAL A 359 11.31 30.86 -15.04
CA VAL A 359 12.65 31.27 -14.61
C VAL A 359 12.82 32.77 -14.88
N SER A 360 13.52 33.48 -13.99
CA SER A 360 13.89 34.88 -14.17
C SER A 360 15.34 35.06 -13.74
N VAL A 361 16.22 35.39 -14.70
CA VAL A 361 17.65 35.67 -14.47
C VAL A 361 17.91 37.18 -14.61
N ALA A 362 18.59 37.76 -13.63
CA ALA A 362 19.02 39.16 -13.63
C ALA A 362 20.38 39.34 -12.93
N GLY A 363 21.03 40.48 -13.13
CA GLY A 363 22.22 40.87 -12.36
C GLY A 363 21.88 41.44 -10.98
N GLY A 364 22.70 41.13 -9.97
CA GLY A 364 22.58 41.61 -8.58
C GLY A 364 22.98 43.06 -8.31
#